data_AF-A0A1H3W617-F1
#
_entry.id   AF-A0A1H3W617-F1
#
_cell.length_a   1.000
_cell.length_b   1.000
_cell.length_c   1.000
_cell.angle_alpha   90.00
_cell.angle_beta   90.00
_cell.angle_gamma   90.00
#
_symmetry.space_group_name_H-M   'P 1'
#
loop_
_entity.id
_entity.type
_entity.pdbx_description
1 polymer ?
#
loop_
_entity_poly.entity_id
_entity_poly.type
_entity_poly.pdbx_seq_one_letter_code
_entity_poly.pdbx_strand_id
1 'polypeptide(L)'
;MVTSSMSCKWPYTTQMNFMAVVDALIPSSVIMFNCGCTVQHGGLSLSIWEYLLMSLDSLPVPLTEETSQLLDLSAFYLYKKRYPLSFFIYHTHTSKALFSTLSRKDRLRAIELLENLKVPLDILPVPYKNNPSLLQIMIDSLYQLTFFGYYSEWYGYGETRLNSPAFRYLRTYPVSWTYTGYPGPSFGYRDFRGFLLKMEDLKQE
;
A
#
# COMPACT_ATOMS: atom_id res chain seq x y z
N MET A 1 -21.77 12.73 21.40
CA MET A 1 -21.42 11.39 21.93
C MET A 1 -21.16 10.46 20.76
N VAL A 2 -19.89 10.27 20.40
CA VAL A 2 -19.34 8.98 19.93
C VAL A 2 -17.89 9.02 20.40
N THR A 3 -17.62 8.43 21.55
CA THR A 3 -16.26 8.13 21.99
C THR A 3 -15.73 7.03 21.07
N SER A 4 -15.16 7.42 19.93
CA SER A 4 -14.35 6.54 19.10
C SER A 4 -13.04 6.31 19.86
N SER A 5 -13.04 5.39 20.81
CA SER A 5 -11.80 4.76 21.23
C SER A 5 -11.17 4.20 19.96
N MET A 6 -10.07 4.79 19.51
CA MET A 6 -9.26 4.28 18.40
C MET A 6 -8.65 2.93 18.82
N SER A 7 -9.48 1.89 18.88
CA SER A 7 -8.98 0.52 18.84
C SER A 7 -8.31 0.38 17.49
N CYS A 8 -7.01 0.08 17.50
CA CYS A 8 -6.26 -0.17 16.28
C CYS A 8 -7.00 -1.22 15.45
N LYS A 9 -7.56 -0.81 14.29
CA LYS A 9 -8.42 -1.67 13.45
C LYS A 9 -7.67 -2.91 12.94
N TRP A 10 -6.34 -2.84 12.90
CA TRP A 10 -5.47 -3.89 12.37
C TRP A 10 -4.44 -4.36 13.41
N PRO A 11 -4.03 -5.64 13.40
CA PRO A 11 -2.95 -6.13 14.25
C PRO A 11 -1.66 -5.34 14.04
N TYR A 12 -0.89 -5.10 15.12
CA TYR A 12 0.37 -4.36 15.05
C TYR A 12 1.37 -4.97 14.06
N THR A 13 1.45 -6.30 14.01
CA THR A 13 2.35 -7.03 13.08
C THR A 13 1.97 -6.80 11.62
N THR A 14 0.67 -6.73 11.33
CA THR A 14 0.14 -6.41 9.99
C THR A 14 0.53 -4.99 9.59
N GLN A 15 0.37 -4.02 10.49
CA GLN A 15 0.78 -2.64 10.22
C GLN A 15 2.27 -2.55 9.92
N MET A 16 3.12 -3.23 10.70
CA MET A 16 4.57 -3.23 10.50
C MET A 16 4.97 -3.76 9.12
N ASN A 17 4.32 -4.82 8.64
CA ASN A 17 4.59 -5.35 7.30
C ASN A 17 4.16 -4.39 6.20
N PHE A 18 3.01 -3.73 6.33
CA PHE A 18 2.51 -2.79 5.33
C PHE A 18 3.34 -1.49 5.33
N MET A 19 3.74 -1.00 6.50
CA MET A 19 4.73 0.08 6.63
C MET A 19 6.03 -0.28 5.90
N ALA A 20 6.51 -1.52 6.08
CA ALA A 20 7.73 -2.00 5.45
C ALA A 20 7.61 -2.16 3.92
N VAL A 21 6.44 -2.57 3.41
CA VAL A 21 6.15 -2.60 1.96
C VAL A 21 6.24 -1.19 1.39
N VAL A 22 5.50 -0.25 1.98
CA VAL A 22 5.42 1.13 1.49
C VAL A 22 6.78 1.82 1.53
N ASP A 23 7.54 1.64 2.62
CA ASP A 23 8.91 2.14 2.76
C ASP A 23 9.86 1.54 1.70
N ALA A 24 9.69 0.27 1.37
CA ALA A 24 10.52 -0.39 0.36
C ALA A 24 10.23 0.15 -1.05
N LEU A 25 8.95 0.32 -1.40
CA LEU A 25 8.49 0.76 -2.71
C LEU A 25 8.76 2.25 -2.95
N ILE A 26 8.42 3.09 -1.98
CA ILE A 26 8.55 4.55 -2.09
C ILE A 26 9.33 5.07 -0.88
N PRO A 27 10.67 4.94 -0.89
CA PRO A 27 11.51 5.42 0.20
C PRO A 27 11.51 6.95 0.26
N SER A 28 11.83 7.50 1.42
CA SER A 28 12.22 8.92 1.47
C SER A 28 13.58 9.08 0.80
N SER A 29 13.78 10.20 0.10
CA SER A 29 15.05 10.50 -0.56
C SER A 29 15.43 11.96 -0.36
N VAL A 30 16.74 12.23 -0.38
CA VAL A 30 17.27 13.60 -0.35
C VAL A 30 17.63 13.98 -1.77
N ILE A 31 16.99 15.02 -2.28
CA ILE A 31 17.29 15.59 -3.59
C ILE A 31 18.28 16.73 -3.38
N MET A 32 19.43 16.64 -4.05
CA MET A 32 20.44 17.70 -4.05
C MET A 32 20.31 18.58 -5.28
N PHE A 33 20.39 19.89 -5.05
CA PHE A 33 20.45 20.93 -6.06
C PHE A 33 21.75 21.73 -5.90
N ASN A 34 22.13 22.49 -6.93
CA ASN A 34 23.32 23.34 -6.88
C ASN A 34 23.29 24.38 -5.73
N CYS A 35 22.11 24.73 -5.23
CA CYS A 35 21.90 25.74 -4.17
C CYS A 35 21.39 25.17 -2.84
N GLY A 36 21.30 23.85 -2.66
CA GLY A 36 20.82 23.25 -1.40
C GLY A 36 20.31 21.81 -1.55
N CYS A 37 19.65 21.29 -0.51
CA CYS A 37 18.99 20.00 -0.55
C CYS A 37 17.54 20.10 -0.08
N THR A 38 16.66 19.28 -0.65
CA THR A 38 15.29 19.10 -0.16
C THR A 38 15.03 17.63 0.07
N VAL A 39 14.15 17.33 1.03
CA VAL A 39 13.74 15.95 1.32
C VAL A 39 12.46 15.66 0.57
N GLN A 40 12.48 14.66 -0.29
CA GLN A 40 11.28 14.07 -0.85
C GLN A 40 10.74 13.02 0.11
N HIS A 41 9.53 13.27 0.62
CA HIS A 41 8.87 12.39 1.58
C HIS A 41 8.45 11.08 0.90
N GLY A 42 8.86 9.96 1.50
CA GLY A 42 8.46 8.62 1.07
C GLY A 42 7.04 8.25 1.52
N GLY A 43 6.56 7.11 1.05
CA GLY A 43 5.21 6.64 1.36
C GLY A 43 4.98 6.39 2.86
N LEU A 44 6.02 5.97 3.60
CA LEU A 44 5.90 5.74 5.04
C LEU A 44 5.56 7.03 5.78
N SER A 45 6.30 8.12 5.50
CA SER A 45 6.06 9.43 6.11
C SER A 45 4.70 10.03 5.75
N LEU A 46 4.15 9.66 4.60
CA LEU A 46 2.84 10.11 4.14
C LEU A 46 1.70 9.19 4.55
N SER A 47 1.96 8.20 5.43
CA SER A 47 0.97 7.24 5.94
C SER A 47 0.24 6.46 4.83
N ILE A 48 0.92 6.17 3.71
CA ILE A 48 0.33 5.43 2.58
C ILE A 48 0.00 3.97 2.96
N TRP A 49 0.67 3.44 3.98
CA TRP A 49 0.35 2.11 4.51
C TRP A 49 -1.10 2.01 5.03
N GLU A 50 -1.65 3.10 5.58
CA GLU A 50 -3.05 3.16 6.01
C GLU A 50 -4.01 3.11 4.82
N TYR A 51 -3.67 3.79 3.72
CA TYR A 51 -4.44 3.73 2.46
C TYR A 51 -4.49 2.29 1.94
N LEU A 52 -3.35 1.61 1.96
CA LEU A 52 -3.23 0.26 1.45
C LEU A 52 -4.01 -0.74 2.32
N LEU A 53 -3.86 -0.66 3.65
CA LEU A 53 -4.68 -1.46 4.58
C LEU A 53 -6.17 -1.22 4.36
N MET A 54 -6.60 0.04 4.27
CA MET A 54 -8.01 0.38 4.07
C MET A 54 -8.56 -0.11 2.73
N SER A 55 -7.75 -0.06 1.67
CA SER A 55 -8.14 -0.52 0.34
C SER A 55 -8.39 -2.03 0.32
N LEU A 56 -7.50 -2.82 0.91
CA LEU A 56 -7.67 -4.27 1.01
C LEU A 56 -8.80 -4.68 1.97
N ASP A 57 -9.00 -3.92 3.04
CA ASP A 57 -10.06 -4.15 4.02
C ASP A 57 -11.46 -3.74 3.52
N SER A 58 -11.52 -2.93 2.45
CA SER A 58 -12.76 -2.54 1.78
C SER A 58 -13.27 -3.56 0.76
N LEU A 59 -12.50 -4.61 0.49
CA LEU A 59 -12.92 -5.72 -0.37
C LEU A 59 -14.03 -6.53 0.31
N PRO A 60 -14.88 -7.26 -0.45
CA PRO A 60 -15.92 -8.12 0.13
C PRO A 60 -15.38 -9.16 1.12
N VAL A 61 -14.14 -9.61 0.91
CA VAL A 61 -13.38 -10.41 1.85
C VAL A 61 -12.11 -9.62 2.19
N PRO A 62 -11.92 -9.20 3.44
CA PRO A 62 -10.69 -8.54 3.86
C PRO A 62 -9.49 -9.46 3.63
N LEU A 63 -8.43 -8.95 3.00
CA LEU A 63 -7.22 -9.72 2.68
C LEU A 63 -5.99 -9.24 3.45
N THR A 64 -6.18 -8.33 4.38
CA THR A 64 -5.11 -7.58 5.02
C THR A 64 -4.19 -8.45 5.86
N GLU A 65 -4.76 -9.39 6.63
CA GLU A 65 -4.00 -10.29 7.50
C GLU A 65 -3.32 -11.39 6.71
N GLU A 66 -4.04 -11.99 5.76
CA GLU A 66 -3.56 -13.03 4.86
C GLU A 66 -2.39 -12.53 4.02
N THR A 67 -2.47 -11.28 3.55
CA THR A 67 -1.39 -10.62 2.81
C THR A 67 -0.20 -10.33 3.72
N SER A 68 -0.42 -9.98 4.98
CA SER A 68 0.69 -9.86 5.95
C SER A 68 1.40 -11.19 6.19
N GLN A 69 0.63 -12.28 6.35
CA GLN A 69 1.19 -13.62 6.52
C GLN A 69 1.95 -14.07 5.26
N LEU A 70 1.43 -13.75 4.08
CA LEU A 70 2.07 -14.00 2.79
C LEU A 70 3.44 -13.30 2.70
N LEU A 71 3.53 -12.04 3.13
CA LEU A 71 4.79 -11.28 3.18
C LEU A 71 5.79 -11.93 4.15
N ASP A 72 5.37 -12.28 5.36
CA ASP A 72 6.23 -12.97 6.34
C ASP A 72 6.74 -14.32 5.83
N LEU A 73 5.89 -15.06 5.13
CA LEU A 73 6.25 -16.34 4.51
C LEU A 73 7.29 -16.15 3.40
N SER A 74 7.14 -15.12 2.56
CA SER A 74 8.15 -14.80 1.55
C SER A 74 9.50 -14.41 2.14
N ALA A 75 9.49 -13.64 3.25
CA ALA A 75 10.68 -13.28 3.99
C ALA A 75 11.39 -14.51 4.58
N PHE A 76 10.60 -15.43 5.16
CA PHE A 76 11.08 -16.72 5.65
C PHE A 76 11.76 -17.53 4.53
N TYR A 77 11.17 -17.58 3.34
CA TYR A 77 11.76 -18.26 2.17
C TYR A 77 13.07 -17.62 1.70
N LEU A 78 13.15 -16.28 1.73
CA LEU A 78 14.37 -15.57 1.41
C LEU A 78 15.51 -15.94 2.39
N TYR A 79 15.21 -15.99 3.69
CA TYR A 79 16.16 -16.43 4.72
C TYR A 79 16.58 -17.89 4.53
N LYS A 80 15.63 -18.80 4.28
CA LYS A 80 15.90 -20.23 4.04
C LYS A 80 16.92 -20.44 2.93
N LYS A 81 16.79 -19.67 1.85
CA LYS A 81 17.68 -19.74 0.68
C LYS A 81 19.10 -19.26 0.98
N ARG A 82 19.29 -18.32 1.92
CA ARG A 82 20.61 -17.78 2.30
C ARG A 82 21.29 -18.56 3.42
N TYR A 83 20.52 -19.05 4.39
CA TYR A 83 21.03 -19.67 5.61
C TYR A 83 20.33 -21.01 5.89
N PRO A 84 20.59 -22.04 5.07
CA PRO A 84 19.91 -23.34 5.19
C PRO A 84 20.18 -24.06 6.53
N LEU A 85 21.30 -23.77 7.20
CA LEU A 85 21.76 -24.45 8.41
C LEU A 85 21.27 -23.80 9.73
N SER A 86 20.85 -22.53 9.72
CA SER A 86 20.40 -21.79 10.92
C SER A 86 18.89 -21.94 11.19
N PHE A 87 18.23 -22.84 10.47
CA PHE A 87 16.81 -22.73 10.13
C PHE A 87 15.85 -23.51 11.05
N PHE A 88 16.37 -24.37 11.93
CA PHE A 88 15.55 -25.24 12.80
C PHE A 88 14.77 -24.51 13.91
N ILE A 89 14.95 -23.18 14.07
CA ILE A 89 14.39 -22.41 15.20
C ILE A 89 13.11 -21.65 14.82
N TYR A 90 12.83 -21.44 13.52
CA TYR A 90 11.70 -20.62 13.09
C TYR A 90 10.55 -21.49 12.57
N HIS A 91 9.53 -21.67 13.41
CA HIS A 91 8.24 -22.18 12.97
C HIS A 91 7.50 -21.08 12.17
N THR A 92 6.82 -21.47 11.09
CA THR A 92 5.99 -20.58 10.24
C THR A 92 4.91 -19.83 11.02
N HIS A 93 4.50 -20.33 12.19
CA HIS A 93 3.53 -19.66 13.08
C HIS A 93 4.15 -18.59 14.00
N THR A 94 5.47 -18.59 14.18
CA THR A 94 6.17 -17.68 15.10
C THR A 94 6.82 -16.49 14.39
N SER A 95 6.90 -16.50 13.05
CA SER A 95 7.55 -15.46 12.24
C SER A 95 6.65 -14.26 11.90
N LYS A 96 5.83 -13.80 12.85
CA LYS A 96 4.99 -12.61 12.63
C LYS A 96 5.87 -11.37 12.48
N ALA A 97 5.56 -10.53 11.50
CA ALA A 97 6.30 -9.31 11.15
C ALA A 97 7.78 -9.53 10.75
N LEU A 98 8.16 -10.76 10.37
CA LEU A 98 9.50 -11.07 9.87
C LEU A 98 9.84 -10.25 8.61
N PHE A 99 8.86 -10.00 7.73
CA PHE A 99 9.10 -9.18 6.55
C PHE A 99 9.54 -7.75 6.91
N SER A 100 8.95 -7.18 7.97
CA SER A 100 9.29 -5.82 8.41
C SER A 100 10.74 -5.65 8.89
N THR A 101 11.36 -6.72 9.40
CA THR A 101 12.74 -6.68 9.93
C THR A 101 13.80 -6.76 8.83
N LEU A 102 13.41 -7.15 7.61
CA LEU A 102 14.31 -7.21 6.47
C LEU A 102 14.86 -5.83 6.07
N SER A 103 16.08 -5.82 5.51
CA SER A 103 16.59 -4.65 4.81
C SER A 103 15.69 -4.29 3.61
N ARG A 104 15.66 -3.03 3.18
CA ARG A 104 14.85 -2.60 2.02
C ARG A 104 15.09 -3.46 0.77
N LYS A 105 16.36 -3.76 0.46
CA LYS A 105 16.72 -4.61 -0.67
C LYS A 105 16.16 -6.03 -0.54
N ASP A 106 16.11 -6.54 0.68
CA ASP A 106 15.60 -7.87 0.97
C ASP A 106 14.08 -7.92 0.99
N ARG A 107 13.40 -6.84 1.42
CA ARG A 107 11.94 -6.70 1.27
C ARG A 107 11.52 -6.76 -0.20
N LEU A 108 12.21 -6.02 -1.07
CA LEU A 108 11.95 -6.07 -2.52
C LEU A 108 12.21 -7.46 -3.10
N ARG A 109 13.30 -8.12 -2.69
CA ARG A 109 13.58 -9.51 -3.10
C ARG A 109 12.52 -10.50 -2.61
N ALA A 110 11.98 -10.31 -1.42
CA ALA A 110 10.92 -11.15 -0.88
C ALA A 110 9.62 -10.99 -1.68
N ILE A 111 9.25 -9.76 -2.05
CA ILE A 111 8.12 -9.49 -2.97
C ILE A 111 8.39 -10.13 -4.35
N GLU A 112 9.60 -9.98 -4.89
CA GLU A 112 10.01 -10.59 -6.17
C GLU A 112 9.90 -12.13 -6.16
N LEU A 113 10.12 -12.79 -5.00
CA LEU A 113 9.91 -14.24 -4.88
C LEU A 113 8.43 -14.62 -5.04
N LEU A 114 7.52 -13.80 -4.53
CA LEU A 114 6.08 -14.00 -4.66
C LEU A 114 5.62 -13.72 -6.09
N GLU A 115 6.06 -12.60 -6.67
CA GLU A 115 5.75 -12.20 -8.05
C GLU A 115 6.14 -13.27 -9.07
N ASN A 116 7.33 -13.84 -8.92
CA ASN A 116 7.86 -14.88 -9.81
C ASN A 116 7.40 -16.30 -9.43
N LEU A 117 6.45 -16.45 -8.51
CA LEU A 117 5.94 -17.75 -8.04
C LEU A 117 7.03 -18.72 -7.57
N LYS A 118 8.13 -18.19 -6.99
CA LYS A 118 9.28 -18.98 -6.50
C LYS A 118 9.04 -19.57 -5.11
N VAL A 119 7.94 -19.18 -4.46
CA VAL A 119 7.48 -19.77 -3.21
C VAL A 119 6.46 -20.88 -3.54
N PRO A 120 6.58 -22.09 -2.95
CA PRO A 120 5.63 -23.18 -3.19
C PRO A 120 4.20 -22.75 -2.85
N LEU A 121 3.25 -23.03 -3.74
CA LEU A 121 1.88 -22.53 -3.64
C LEU A 121 1.03 -23.27 -2.59
N ASP A 122 1.42 -24.49 -2.24
CA ASP A 122 0.71 -25.38 -1.33
C ASP A 122 0.79 -24.95 0.15
N ILE A 123 1.83 -24.16 0.47
CA ILE A 123 2.09 -23.66 1.82
C ILE A 123 1.58 -22.23 2.06
N LEU A 124 1.11 -21.55 1.01
CA LEU A 124 0.63 -20.18 1.12
C LEU A 124 -0.63 -20.11 2.00
N PRO A 125 -0.87 -18.98 2.69
CA PRO A 125 -2.11 -18.79 3.43
C PRO A 125 -3.32 -18.79 2.48
N VAL A 126 -4.47 -19.24 2.98
CA VAL A 126 -5.76 -19.04 2.29
C VAL A 126 -6.02 -17.53 2.25
N PRO A 127 -6.49 -16.94 1.12
CA PRO A 127 -6.98 -17.59 -0.12
C PRO A 127 -5.92 -17.81 -1.22
N TYR A 128 -4.65 -17.49 -0.98
CA TYR A 128 -3.56 -17.61 -1.98
C TYR A 128 -3.10 -19.05 -2.21
N LYS A 129 -3.41 -19.96 -1.29
CA LYS A 129 -3.07 -21.38 -1.38
C LYS A 129 -3.51 -21.98 -2.71
N ASN A 130 -2.55 -22.53 -3.46
CA ASN A 130 -2.75 -23.12 -4.78
C ASN A 130 -3.46 -22.20 -5.81
N ASN A 131 -3.40 -20.88 -5.61
CA ASN A 131 -4.05 -19.91 -6.49
C ASN A 131 -3.02 -18.87 -6.98
N PRO A 132 -2.23 -19.20 -8.01
CA PRO A 132 -1.17 -18.32 -8.51
C PRO A 132 -1.73 -17.02 -9.11
N SER A 133 -2.92 -17.07 -9.73
CA SER A 133 -3.56 -15.90 -10.31
C SER A 133 -3.93 -14.87 -9.25
N LEU A 134 -4.54 -15.31 -8.14
CA LEU A 134 -4.87 -14.41 -7.03
C LEU A 134 -3.62 -13.82 -6.37
N LEU A 135 -2.56 -14.63 -6.24
CA LEU A 135 -1.27 -14.16 -5.75
C LEU A 135 -0.71 -13.03 -6.63
N GLN A 136 -0.65 -13.21 -7.94
CA GLN A 136 -0.16 -12.20 -8.88
C GLN A 136 -0.99 -10.92 -8.81
N ILE A 137 -2.33 -11.04 -8.85
CA ILE A 137 -3.24 -9.90 -8.70
C ILE A 137 -2.96 -9.15 -7.40
N MET A 138 -2.69 -9.86 -6.30
CA MET A 138 -2.40 -9.23 -5.02
C MET A 138 -1.08 -8.49 -5.04
N ILE A 139 -0.01 -9.08 -5.60
CA ILE A 139 1.28 -8.41 -5.71
C ILE A 139 1.16 -7.16 -6.60
N ASP A 140 0.49 -7.25 -7.74
CA ASP A 140 0.19 -6.10 -8.60
C ASP A 140 -0.61 -5.03 -7.86
N SER A 141 -1.61 -5.44 -7.09
CA SER A 141 -2.42 -4.54 -6.26
C SER A 141 -1.58 -3.84 -5.20
N LEU A 142 -0.62 -4.52 -4.56
CA LEU A 142 0.29 -3.90 -3.60
C LEU A 142 1.09 -2.77 -4.26
N TYR A 143 1.63 -2.99 -5.45
CA TYR A 143 2.33 -1.95 -6.21
C TYR A 143 1.39 -0.80 -6.58
N GLN A 144 0.29 -1.11 -7.27
CA GLN A 144 -0.65 -0.11 -7.80
C GLN A 144 -1.26 0.74 -6.70
N LEU A 145 -1.79 0.13 -5.65
CA LEU A 145 -2.40 0.85 -4.53
C LEU A 145 -1.39 1.69 -3.77
N THR A 146 -0.13 1.25 -3.64
CA THR A 146 0.92 2.08 -3.04
C THR A 146 1.13 3.36 -3.85
N PHE A 147 1.23 3.27 -5.17
CA PHE A 147 1.39 4.44 -6.02
C PHE A 147 0.14 5.30 -6.12
N PHE A 148 -1.05 4.71 -6.19
CA PHE A 148 -2.32 5.44 -6.15
C PHE A 148 -2.46 6.23 -4.87
N GLY A 149 -2.20 5.59 -3.71
CA GLY A 149 -2.19 6.29 -2.43
C GLY A 149 -1.17 7.43 -2.42
N TYR A 150 0.06 7.19 -2.88
CA TYR A 150 1.14 8.18 -2.87
C TYR A 150 0.85 9.41 -3.73
N TYR A 151 0.32 9.22 -4.94
CA TYR A 151 0.01 10.32 -5.86
C TYR A 151 -1.40 10.92 -5.71
N SER A 152 -2.20 10.39 -4.78
CA SER A 152 -3.53 10.93 -4.47
C SER A 152 -3.51 12.05 -3.43
N GLU A 153 -4.71 12.52 -3.09
CA GLU A 153 -5.03 13.42 -2.00
C GLU A 153 -4.85 12.82 -0.61
N TRP A 154 -4.52 11.52 -0.49
CA TRP A 154 -4.55 10.76 0.77
C TRP A 154 -3.94 11.50 1.95
N TYR A 155 -2.71 11.99 1.78
CA TYR A 155 -2.00 12.73 2.82
C TYR A 155 -2.68 14.07 3.15
N GLY A 156 -3.19 14.78 2.13
CA GLY A 156 -3.82 16.09 2.26
C GLY A 156 -5.13 16.07 3.05
N TYR A 157 -5.81 14.92 3.15
CA TYR A 157 -6.98 14.76 4.01
C TYR A 157 -6.66 14.86 5.51
N GLY A 158 -5.39 14.73 5.91
CA GLY A 158 -4.96 14.84 7.30
C GLY A 158 -5.67 13.83 8.20
N GLU A 159 -6.26 14.30 9.30
CA GLU A 159 -7.02 13.47 10.25
C GLU A 159 -8.31 12.88 9.65
N THR A 160 -8.84 13.48 8.58
CA THR A 160 -10.13 13.04 7.99
C THR A 160 -9.98 11.86 7.03
N ARG A 161 -8.76 11.45 6.70
CA ARG A 161 -8.47 10.41 5.70
C ARG A 161 -9.12 9.06 5.99
N LEU A 162 -9.30 8.73 7.26
CA LEU A 162 -9.94 7.48 7.71
C LEU A 162 -11.48 7.57 7.77
N ASN A 163 -12.07 8.76 7.59
CA ASN A 163 -13.52 8.91 7.55
C ASN A 163 -14.10 8.26 6.29
N SER A 164 -15.42 8.05 6.26
CA SER A 164 -16.11 7.68 5.03
C SER A 164 -15.93 8.76 3.95
N PRO A 165 -15.97 8.44 2.64
CA PRO A 165 -15.72 9.40 1.56
C PRO A 165 -16.50 10.72 1.66
N ALA A 166 -17.76 10.68 2.14
CA ALA A 166 -18.61 11.87 2.30
C ALA A 166 -18.12 12.86 3.38
N PHE A 167 -17.22 12.42 4.28
CA PHE A 167 -16.69 13.21 5.39
C PHE A 167 -15.17 13.43 5.29
N ARG A 168 -14.58 13.21 4.11
CA ARG A 168 -13.19 13.56 3.81
C ARG A 168 -13.13 14.95 3.20
N TYR A 169 -12.21 15.77 3.69
CA TYR A 169 -11.92 17.08 3.08
C TYR A 169 -10.43 17.40 3.23
N LEU A 170 -9.89 18.10 2.24
CA LEU A 170 -8.48 18.51 2.26
C LEU A 170 -8.25 19.48 3.41
N ARG A 171 -7.32 19.13 4.30
CA ARG A 171 -6.83 20.02 5.37
C ARG A 171 -5.54 20.72 4.96
N THR A 172 -4.75 20.07 4.12
CA THR A 172 -3.49 20.61 3.63
C THR A 172 -3.37 20.32 2.13
N TYR A 173 -2.50 21.09 1.47
CA TYR A 173 -2.14 20.82 0.10
C TYR A 173 -1.37 19.50 0.02
N PRO A 174 -1.83 18.50 -0.76
CA PRO A 174 -1.14 17.23 -0.89
C PRO A 174 0.30 17.42 -1.38
N VAL A 175 1.25 16.81 -0.66
CA VAL A 175 2.68 16.91 -0.97
C VAL A 175 2.98 16.37 -2.39
N SER A 176 2.27 15.32 -2.80
CA SER A 176 2.38 14.72 -4.12
C SER A 176 2.03 15.69 -5.25
N TRP A 177 1.05 16.57 -5.05
CA TRP A 177 0.68 17.58 -6.04
C TRP A 177 1.79 18.59 -6.28
N THR A 178 2.51 18.97 -5.22
CA THR A 178 3.69 19.84 -5.33
C THR A 178 4.79 19.15 -6.15
N TYR A 179 5.01 17.85 -5.94
CA TYR A 179 6.02 17.10 -6.67
C TYR A 179 5.71 16.92 -8.16
N THR A 180 4.43 16.81 -8.52
CA THR A 180 3.99 16.64 -9.92
C THR A 180 3.67 17.96 -10.62
N GLY A 181 3.64 19.08 -9.89
CA GLY A 181 3.17 20.36 -10.42
C GLY A 181 1.66 20.38 -10.71
N TYR A 182 0.90 19.43 -10.15
CA TYR A 182 -0.55 19.41 -10.30
C TYR A 182 -1.16 20.58 -9.52
N PRO A 183 -1.95 21.46 -10.15
CA PRO A 183 -2.51 22.66 -9.51
C PRO A 183 -3.69 22.36 -8.56
N GLY A 184 -4.05 21.09 -8.41
CA GLY A 184 -5.26 20.67 -7.73
C GLY A 184 -6.47 20.60 -8.66
N PRO A 185 -7.61 20.08 -8.17
CA PRO A 185 -8.84 20.04 -8.92
C PRO A 185 -9.25 21.47 -9.27
N SER A 186 -9.51 21.71 -10.56
CA SER A 186 -10.13 22.97 -10.98
C SER A 186 -11.47 23.12 -10.26
N PHE A 187 -11.85 24.36 -9.94
CA PHE A 187 -13.23 24.63 -9.54
C PHE A 187 -14.13 24.13 -10.66
N GLY A 188 -14.79 22.99 -10.44
CA GLY A 188 -15.76 22.50 -11.40
C GLY A 188 -16.78 23.59 -11.62
N TYR A 189 -16.89 24.08 -12.84
CA TYR A 189 -17.98 24.99 -13.22
C TYR A 189 -19.27 24.27 -12.84
N ARG A 190 -19.96 24.79 -11.81
CA ARG A 190 -21.25 24.25 -11.36
C ARG A 190 -22.20 24.10 -12.54
N ASP A 191 -22.06 24.96 -13.54
CA ASP A 191 -22.79 24.96 -14.80
C ASP A 191 -22.72 23.64 -15.57
N PHE A 192 -21.67 22.82 -15.40
CA PHE A 192 -21.57 21.52 -16.09
C PHE A 192 -22.14 20.32 -15.31
N ARG A 193 -22.58 20.51 -14.06
CA ARG A 193 -23.28 19.44 -13.33
C ARG A 193 -24.75 19.48 -13.73
N GLY A 194 -25.19 18.56 -14.59
CA GLY A 194 -26.59 18.44 -14.99
C GLY A 194 -26.86 18.56 -16.49
N PHE A 195 -25.83 18.69 -17.35
CA PHE A 195 -26.03 18.47 -18.78
C PHE A 195 -26.40 16.99 -19.01
N LEU A 196 -27.65 16.76 -19.39
CA LEU A 196 -28.07 15.53 -20.04
C LEU A 196 -27.28 15.43 -21.36
N LEU A 197 -26.31 14.53 -21.44
CA LEU A 197 -25.75 14.13 -22.73
C LEU A 197 -26.91 13.55 -23.55
N LYS A 198 -27.37 14.28 -24.56
CA LYS A 198 -28.29 13.72 -25.55
C LYS A 198 -27.44 12.88 -26.50
N MET A 199 -27.97 11.73 -26.94
CA MET A 199 -27.27 10.84 -27.89
C MET A 199 -26.90 11.55 -29.20
N GLU A 200 -27.53 12.68 -29.50
CA GLU A 200 -27.30 13.55 -30.64
C GLU A 200 -25.96 14.34 -30.55
N ASP A 201 -25.45 14.56 -29.34
CA ASP A 201 -24.22 15.34 -29.09
C ASP A 201 -22.94 14.48 -29.13
N LEU A 202 -23.10 13.16 -29.17
CA LEU A 202 -22.01 12.22 -29.39
C LEU A 202 -21.73 12.17 -30.90
N LYS A 203 -20.72 12.91 -31.36
CA LYS A 203 -20.18 12.69 -32.71
C LYS A 203 -19.75 11.24 -32.81
N GLN A 204 -20.37 10.52 -33.75
CA GLN A 204 -19.93 9.18 -34.15
C GLN A 204 -18.52 9.31 -34.73
N GLU A 205 -17.53 8.78 -34.02
CA GLU A 205 -16.24 8.41 -34.61
C GLU A 205 -16.36 7.06 -35.33
#